data_AF-A0A3A4KU07-F1
#
_entry.id   AF-A0A3A4KU07-F1
#
_cell.length_a   1.000
_cell.length_b   1.000
_cell.length_c   1.000
_cell.angle_alpha   90.00
_cell.angle_beta   90.00
_cell.angle_gamma   90.00
#
_symmetry.space_group_name_H-M   'P 1'
#
loop_
_entity.id
_entity.type
_entity.pdbx_description
1 polymer ?
#
loop_
_entity_poly.entity_id
_entity_poly.type
_entity_poly.pdbx_seq_one_letter_code
_entity_poly.pdbx_strand_id
1 'polypeptide(L)' 'MDRGLKNSVPRYRKLRPGDWVERLIVVLLFGVSGVGVFILTGSYLSALLVGLLVWAVAVGVVALL' A
#
# COMPACT_ATOMS: atom_id res chain seq x y z
N MET A 1 33.97 20.56 32.69
CA MET A 1 32.68 20.93 32.06
C MET A 1 32.81 20.63 30.58
N ASP A 2 31.95 19.78 30.02
CA ASP A 2 31.53 19.72 28.60
C ASP A 2 30.54 18.55 28.45
N ARG A 3 29.29 18.80 28.85
CA ARG A 3 28.16 17.85 28.76
C ARG A 3 27.13 18.32 27.72
N GLY A 4 27.60 18.79 26.57
CA GLY A 4 26.78 19.42 25.52
C GLY A 4 26.30 18.52 24.38
N LEU A 5 26.74 17.27 24.27
CA LEU A 5 26.38 16.38 23.16
C LEU A 5 25.08 15.58 23.39
N LYS A 6 24.06 16.18 24.01
CA LYS A 6 22.76 15.52 24.28
C LYS A 6 21.59 15.96 23.40
N ASN A 7 21.78 16.93 22.49
CA ASN A 7 20.66 17.48 21.73
C ASN A 7 20.77 17.30 20.21
N SER A 8 21.51 16.29 19.74
CA SER A 8 21.44 15.84 18.35
C SER A 8 20.18 15.00 18.14
N VAL A 9 19.00 15.56 18.39
CA VAL A 9 17.76 14.99 17.88
C VAL A 9 17.60 15.57 16.48
N PRO A 10 17.74 14.80 15.39
CA PRO A 10 17.28 15.24 14.09
C PRO A 10 15.75 15.29 14.16
N ARG A 11 15.21 16.42 14.65
CA ARG A 11 13.78 16.76 14.66
C ARG A 11 13.35 17.20 13.27
N TYR A 12 13.70 16.39 12.29
CA TYR A 12 13.15 16.42 10.95
C TYR A 12 13.04 14.98 10.47
N ARG A 13 12.40 14.14 11.30
CA ARG A 13 11.69 12.97 10.79
C ARG A 13 10.60 13.54 9.90
N LYS A 14 10.98 13.84 8.65
CA LYS A 14 10.05 13.85 7.53
C LYS A 14 9.18 12.64 7.78
N LEU A 15 7.94 12.91 8.14
CA LEU A 15 6.85 12.00 7.83
C LEU A 15 6.91 11.90 6.30
N ARG A 16 7.82 11.08 5.77
CA ARG A 16 7.51 10.34 4.54
C ARG A 16 6.11 9.81 4.84
N PRO A 17 5.10 10.07 4.01
CA PRO A 17 3.79 9.44 4.16
C PRO A 17 4.06 7.95 4.28
N GLY A 18 4.07 7.48 5.52
CA GLY A 18 5.08 6.52 5.94
C GLY A 18 4.51 5.15 5.76
N ASP A 19 4.73 4.56 4.59
CA ASP A 19 4.44 3.19 4.15
C ASP A 19 3.00 2.71 4.36
N TRP A 20 2.42 2.90 5.52
CA TRP A 20 1.06 2.58 5.91
C TRP A 20 0.01 3.35 5.11
N VAL A 21 0.17 4.67 4.94
CA VAL A 21 -0.76 5.48 4.14
C VAL A 21 -0.64 5.12 2.65
N GLU A 22 0.59 4.92 2.17
CA GLU A 22 0.84 4.51 0.78
C GLU A 22 0.25 3.13 0.50
N ARG A 23 0.44 2.17 1.40
CA ARG A 23 -0.21 0.84 1.35
C ARG A 23 -1.73 0.96 1.39
N LEU A 24 -2.29 1.86 2.19
CA LEU A 24 -3.74 2.07 2.26
C LEU A 24 -4.30 2.59 0.93
N ILE A 25 -3.60 3.54 0.30
CA ILE A 25 -3.97 4.06 -1.03
C ILE A 25 -3.89 2.96 -2.09
N VAL A 26 -2.81 2.16 -2.10
CA VAL A 26 -2.64 1.05 -3.04
C VAL A 26 -3.76 0.02 -2.88
N VAL A 27 -4.07 -0.40 -1.66
CA VAL A 27 -5.16 -1.34 -1.37
C VAL A 27 -6.52 -0.77 -1.82
N LEU A 28 -6.76 0.52 -1.59
CA LEU A 28 -8.03 1.16 -1.95
C LEU A 28 -8.21 1.26 -3.47
N LEU A 29 -7.17 1.72 -4.19
CA LEU A 29 -7.18 1.83 -5.65
C LEU A 29 -7.44 0.47 -6.30
N PHE A 30 -6.78 -0.54 -5.76
CA PHE A 30 -6.88 -1.90 -6.25
C PHE A 30 -8.26 -2.52 -5.98
N GLY A 31 -8.79 -2.33 -4.76
CA GLY A 31 -10.14 -2.77 -4.41
C GLY A 31 -11.19 -2.12 -5.31
N VAL A 32 -11.12 -0.80 -5.50
CA VAL A 32 -12.05 -0.06 -6.37
C VAL A 32 -11.93 -0.52 -7.83
N SER A 33 -10.72 -0.73 -8.33
CA SER A 33 -10.51 -1.22 -9.69
C SER A 33 -11.08 -2.63 -9.89
N GLY A 34 -10.85 -3.55 -8.96
CA GLY A 34 -11.39 -4.91 -9.01
C GLY A 34 -12.92 -4.94 -8.96
N VAL A 35 -13.53 -4.12 -8.09
CA VAL A 35 -14.98 -3.95 -8.03
C VAL A 35 -15.53 -3.34 -9.33
N GLY A 36 -14.84 -2.35 -9.90
CA GLY A 36 -15.21 -1.76 -11.19
C GLY A 36 -15.22 -2.79 -12.32
N VAL A 37 -14.17 -3.61 -12.42
CA VAL A 37 -14.08 -4.70 -13.41
C VAL A 37 -15.18 -5.75 -13.18
N PHE A 38 -15.44 -6.12 -11.93
CA PHE A 38 -16.52 -7.05 -11.56
C PHE A 38 -17.89 -6.55 -12.04
N ILE A 39 -18.21 -5.28 -11.76
CA ILE A 39 -19.48 -4.67 -12.15
C ILE A 39 -19.57 -4.56 -13.68
N LEU A 40 -18.51 -4.13 -14.36
CA LEU A 40 -18.54 -3.91 -15.81
C LEU A 40 -18.63 -5.20 -16.62
N THR A 41 -18.05 -6.29 -16.09
CA THR A 41 -17.98 -7.57 -16.82
C THR A 41 -19.22 -8.43 -16.60
N GLY A 42 -19.94 -8.27 -15.47
CA GLY A 42 -21.16 -9.03 -15.15
C GLY A 42 -20.95 -10.55 -14.97
N SER A 43 -19.72 -11.04 -15.20
CA SER A 43 -19.30 -12.44 -15.08
C SER A 43 -18.45 -12.62 -13.83
N TYR A 44 -19.04 -13.25 -12.82
CA TYR A 44 -18.42 -13.54 -11.52
C TYR A 44 -17.09 -14.30 -11.65
N LEU A 45 -16.99 -15.18 -12.64
CA LEU A 45 -15.86 -16.10 -12.78
C LEU A 45 -14.61 -15.38 -13.31
N SER A 46 -14.77 -14.53 -14.33
CA SER A 46 -13.68 -13.68 -14.83
C SER A 46 -13.25 -12.64 -13.80
N ALA A 47 -14.21 -12.07 -13.07
CA ALA A 47 -13.91 -11.08 -12.06
C ALA A 47 -13.18 -11.66 -10.85
N LEU A 48 -13.51 -12.90 -10.43
CA LEU A 48 -12.75 -13.62 -9.41
C LEU A 48 -11.32 -13.91 -9.87
N LEU A 49 -11.12 -14.37 -11.11
CA LEU A 49 -9.78 -14.64 -11.64
C LEU A 49 -8.91 -13.37 -11.69
N VAL A 50 -9.48 -12.25 -12.16
CA VAL A 50 -8.76 -10.97 -12.20
C VAL A 50 -8.49 -10.48 -10.78
N GLY A 51 -9.47 -10.50 -9.87
CA GLY A 51 -9.28 -10.10 -8.48
C GLY A 51 -8.21 -10.92 -7.75
N LEU A 52 -8.14 -12.22 -8.01
CA LEU A 52 -7.16 -13.13 -7.41
C LEU A 52 -5.75 -12.92 -7.97
N LEU A 53 -5.62 -12.70 -9.28
CA LEU A 53 -4.36 -12.33 -9.93
C LEU A 53 -3.81 -11.04 -9.31
N VAL A 54 -4.70 -10.06 -9.19
CA VAL A 54 -4.39 -8.73 -8.69
C VAL A 54 -3.96 -8.91 -7.22
N TRP A 55 -4.73 -9.62 -6.37
CA TRP A 55 -4.37 -9.94 -4.97
C TRP A 55 -2.97 -10.57 -4.83
N ALA A 56 -2.64 -11.56 -5.67
CA ALA A 56 -1.34 -12.20 -5.69
C ALA A 56 -0.19 -11.21 -5.99
N VAL A 57 -0.40 -10.28 -6.95
CA VAL A 57 0.58 -9.23 -7.26
C VAL A 57 0.78 -8.30 -6.06
N ALA A 58 -0.29 -7.87 -5.40
CA ALA A 58 -0.18 -7.00 -4.23
C ALA A 58 0.58 -7.68 -3.09
N VAL A 59 0.27 -8.94 -2.78
CA VAL A 59 0.99 -9.72 -1.76
C VAL A 59 2.46 -9.87 -2.15
N GLY A 60 2.77 -10.20 -3.40
CA GLY A 60 4.15 -10.33 -3.88
C GLY A 60 4.95 -9.03 -3.74
N VAL A 61 4.36 -7.89 -4.12
CA VAL A 61 5.00 -6.57 -3.97
C VAL A 61 5.24 -6.25 -2.49
N VAL A 62 4.26 -6.48 -1.61
CA VAL A 62 4.41 -6.21 -0.16
C VAL A 62 5.43 -7.15 0.49
N ALA A 63 5.52 -8.41 0.07
CA ALA A 63 6.47 -9.37 0.61
C ALA A 63 7.93 -9.10 0.18
N LEU A 64 8.12 -8.43 -0.96
CA LEU A 64 9.44 -8.07 -1.50
C LEU A 64 9.97 -6.71 -0.98
N LEU A 65 9.12 -5.90 -0.35
CA LEU A 65 9.45 -4.62 0.29
C LEU A 65 9.79 -4.81 1.77
#